data_AF-A0A1H1KVZ1-F1
#
_entry.id   AF-A0A1H1KVZ1-F1
#
_cell.length_a   1.000
_cell.length_b   1.000
_cell.length_c   1.000
_cell.angle_alpha   90.00
_cell.angle_beta   90.00
_cell.angle_gamma   90.00
#
_symmetry.space_group_name_H-M   'P 1'
#
loop_
_entity.id
_entity.type
_entity.pdbx_description
1 polymer ?
#
loop_
_entity_poly.entity_id
_entity_poly.type
_entity_poly.pdbx_seq_one_letter_code
_entity_poly.pdbx_strand_id
1 'polypeptide(L)'
;MWRFLKNKLSILFIFSVLLILINVVIITFDFRTINDPMGVGVTALTVGMVLGFCGIAVDYILVKIIKNKPILNITELVMIAIFLYWVWPH
;
A
#
# COMPACT_ATOMS: atom_id res chain seq x y z
N MET A 1 -16.82 -4.68 17.96
CA MET A 1 -15.51 -4.27 17.40
C MET A 1 -14.99 -5.27 16.35
N TRP A 2 -14.87 -6.57 16.67
CA TRP A 2 -14.38 -7.60 15.72
C TRP A 2 -15.22 -7.81 14.45
N ARG A 3 -16.56 -7.73 14.54
CA ARG A 3 -17.45 -7.79 13.35
C ARG A 3 -17.28 -6.61 12.40
N PHE A 4 -16.80 -5.47 12.90
CA PHE A 4 -16.54 -4.27 12.11
C PHE A 4 -15.25 -4.43 11.28
N LEU A 5 -14.19 -5.00 11.87
CA LEU A 5 -12.95 -5.32 11.14
C LEU A 5 -13.18 -6.39 10.06
N LYS A 6 -13.85 -7.51 10.38
CA LYS A 6 -14.02 -8.62 9.42
C LYS A 6 -14.86 -8.25 8.19
N ASN A 7 -15.79 -7.30 8.30
CA ASN A 7 -16.64 -6.90 7.16
C ASN A 7 -16.09 -5.72 6.36
N LYS A 8 -15.15 -4.94 6.91
CA LYS A 8 -14.53 -3.77 6.25
C LYS A 8 -13.07 -3.97 5.86
N LEU A 9 -12.50 -5.17 6.04
CA LEU A 9 -11.18 -5.47 5.52
C LEU A 9 -11.26 -5.46 3.98
N SER A 10 -10.76 -4.38 3.41
CA SER A 10 -10.72 -4.15 1.97
C SER A 10 -9.40 -4.68 1.39
N ILE A 11 -9.39 -4.87 0.07
CA ILE A 11 -8.22 -5.37 -0.64
C ILE A 11 -7.10 -4.32 -0.60
N LEU A 12 -7.46 -3.03 -0.68
CA LEU A 12 -6.52 -1.92 -0.67
C LEU A 12 -5.84 -1.76 0.69
N PHE A 13 -6.58 -1.98 1.78
CA PHE A 13 -6.01 -1.98 3.12
C PHE A 13 -4.96 -3.09 3.29
N ILE A 14 -5.28 -4.31 2.86
CA ILE A 14 -4.36 -5.45 2.96
C ILE A 14 -3.10 -5.19 2.14
N PHE A 15 -3.26 -4.71 0.91
CA PHE A 15 -2.14 -4.37 0.03
C PHE A 15 -1.24 -3.30 0.66
N SER A 16 -1.82 -2.25 1.22
CA SER A 16 -1.07 -1.16 1.87
C SER A 16 -0.28 -1.64 3.08
N VAL A 17 -0.86 -2.50 3.91
CA VAL A 17 -0.17 -3.09 5.07
C VAL A 17 0.97 -4.01 4.64
N LEU A 18 0.76 -4.84 3.62
CA LEU A 18 1.81 -5.68 3.03
C LEU A 18 2.96 -4.83 2.48
N LEU A 19 2.65 -3.74 1.80
CA LEU A 19 3.65 -2.82 1.24
C LEU A 19 4.50 -2.19 2.35
N ILE A 20 3.89 -1.76 3.46
CA ILE A 20 4.62 -1.25 4.63
C ILE A 20 5.51 -2.34 5.25
N LEU A 21 4.98 -3.56 5.42
CA LEU A 21 5.75 -4.69 5.95
C LEU A 21 6.98 -5.01 5.08
N ILE A 22 6.82 -5.01 3.75
CA ILE A 22 7.93 -5.23 2.82
C ILE A 22 8.99 -4.15 2.99
N ASN A 23 8.60 -2.87 3.08
CA ASN A 23 9.56 -1.78 3.32
C ASN A 23 10.31 -1.95 4.65
N VAL A 24 9.63 -2.37 5.72
CA VAL A 24 10.27 -2.63 7.02
C VAL A 24 11.25 -3.81 6.96
N VAL A 25 10.90 -4.87 6.22
CA VAL A 25 11.78 -6.03 6.00
C VAL A 25 13.03 -5.63 5.24
N ILE A 26 12.90 -4.85 4.17
CA ILE A 26 14.05 -4.33 3.41
C ILE A 26 14.95 -3.48 4.31
N ILE A 27 14.36 -2.63 5.16
CA ILE A 27 15.08 -1.85 6.18
C ILE A 27 15.90 -2.73 7.13
N THR A 28 15.32 -3.84 7.57
CA THR A 28 15.93 -4.67 8.59
C THR A 28 17.01 -5.59 8.02
N PHE A 29 16.82 -6.14 6.82
CA PHE A 29 17.66 -7.21 6.27
C PHE A 29 18.59 -6.78 5.14
N ASP A 30 18.33 -5.65 4.47
CA ASP A 30 19.11 -5.21 3.31
C ASP A 30 19.63 -3.77 3.45
N PHE A 31 20.32 -3.53 4.57
CA PHE A 31 20.90 -2.23 4.90
C PHE A 31 21.91 -1.71 3.85
N ARG A 32 22.48 -2.60 3.04
CA ARG A 32 23.41 -2.23 1.95
C ARG A 32 22.71 -1.50 0.81
N THR A 33 21.49 -1.93 0.47
CA THR A 33 20.67 -1.29 -0.57
C THR A 33 20.21 0.10 -0.13
N ILE A 34 20.12 0.33 1.19
CA ILE A 34 19.66 1.58 1.80
C ILE A 34 20.81 2.56 1.95
N ASN A 35 21.97 2.07 2.37
CA ASN A 35 23.17 2.88 2.51
C ASN A 35 23.93 2.99 1.18
N ASP A 36 23.21 3.15 0.08
CA ASP A 36 23.80 3.41 -1.23
C ASP A 36 24.33 4.86 -1.28
N PRO A 37 25.49 5.11 -1.91
CA PRO A 37 26.08 6.45 -1.95
C PRO A 37 25.23 7.48 -2.68
N MET A 38 24.21 7.05 -3.45
CA MET A 38 23.27 7.94 -4.13
C MET A 38 21.96 8.17 -3.35
N GLY A 39 21.77 7.49 -2.20
CA GLY A 39 20.56 7.60 -1.37
C GLY A 39 19.27 7.12 -2.03
N VAL A 40 19.37 6.38 -3.14
CA VAL A 40 18.23 5.88 -3.91
C VAL A 40 17.43 4.88 -3.09
N GLY A 41 18.09 4.04 -2.28
CA GLY A 41 17.44 3.06 -1.44
C GLY A 41 16.59 3.71 -0.33
N VAL A 42 17.13 4.70 0.37
CA VAL A 42 16.39 5.48 1.38
C VAL A 42 15.19 6.18 0.74
N THR A 43 15.38 6.77 -0.45
CA THR A 43 14.33 7.50 -1.15
C THR A 43 13.20 6.56 -1.58
N ALA A 44 13.54 5.40 -2.16
CA ALA A 44 12.58 4.39 -2.57
C ALA A 44 11.76 3.84 -1.39
N LEU A 45 12.42 3.59 -0.25
CA LEU A 45 11.75 3.15 0.98
C LEU A 45 10.83 4.21 1.57
N THR A 46 11.28 5.48 1.57
CA THR A 46 10.48 6.59 2.07
C THR A 46 9.23 6.78 1.22
N VAL A 47 9.38 6.75 -0.11
CA VAL A 47 8.26 6.81 -1.05
C VAL A 47 7.34 5.61 -0.87
N GLY A 48 7.88 4.40 -0.71
CA GLY A 48 7.12 3.18 -0.42
C GLY A 48 6.28 3.28 0.85
N MET A 49 6.85 3.77 1.96
CA MET A 49 6.10 3.98 3.20
C MET A 49 4.99 5.02 3.04
N VAL A 50 5.29 6.17 2.43
CA VAL A 50 4.30 7.23 2.19
C VAL A 50 3.14 6.71 1.35
N LEU A 51 3.43 5.96 0.29
CA LEU A 51 2.41 5.33 -0.56
C LEU A 51 1.57 4.31 0.20
N GLY A 52 2.17 3.52 1.08
CA GLY A 52 1.43 2.61 1.97
C GLY A 52 0.46 3.34 2.90
N PHE A 53 0.89 4.44 3.53
CA PHE A 53 0.00 5.25 4.37
C PHE A 53 -1.08 5.97 3.56
N CYS A 54 -0.74 6.51 2.38
CA CYS A 54 -1.71 7.10 1.45
C CYS A 54 -2.77 6.07 1.01
N GLY A 55 -2.36 4.82 0.72
CA GLY A 55 -3.27 3.73 0.42
C GLY A 55 -4.30 3.51 1.52
N ILE A 56 -3.87 3.45 2.79
CA ILE A 56 -4.80 3.32 3.94
C ILE A 56 -5.76 4.51 4.03
N ALA A 57 -5.29 5.74 3.79
CA ALA A 57 -6.14 6.92 3.81
C ALA A 57 -7.18 6.90 2.68
N VAL A 58 -6.78 6.50 1.47
CA VAL A 58 -7.65 6.39 0.31
C VAL A 58 -8.68 5.27 0.50
N ASP A 59 -8.28 4.14 1.06
CA ASP A 59 -9.19 3.05 1.46
C ASP A 59 -10.28 3.55 2.40
N TYR A 60 -9.88 4.29 3.45
CA TYR A 60 -10.81 4.86 4.41
C TYR A 60 -11.84 5.79 3.77
N ILE A 61 -11.44 6.55 2.75
CA ILE A 61 -12.34 7.41 1.96
C ILE A 61 -13.26 6.57 1.07
N LEU A 62 -12.72 5.58 0.34
CA LEU A 62 -13.48 4.71 -0.57
C LEU A 62 -14.56 3.93 0.18
N VAL A 63 -14.24 3.37 1.35
CA VAL A 63 -15.20 2.66 2.22
C VAL A 63 -16.35 3.58 2.68
N LYS A 64 -16.13 4.90 2.78
CA LYS A 64 -17.19 5.87 3.12
C LYS A 64 -18.07 6.24 1.93
N ILE A 65 -17.49 6.35 0.73
CA ILE A 65 -18.21 6.73 -0.48
C ILE A 65 -18.99 5.54 -1.05
N ILE A 66 -18.33 4.40 -1.20
CA ILE A 66 -18.88 3.20 -1.83
C ILE A 66 -19.37 2.24 -0.76
N LYS A 67 -20.69 2.23 -0.53
CA LYS A 67 -21.32 1.29 0.43
C LYS A 67 -21.48 -0.13 -0.13
N ASN A 68 -21.39 -0.29 -1.44
CA ASN A 68 -21.54 -1.58 -2.11
C ASN A 68 -20.21 -2.33 -2.16
N LYS A 69 -20.08 -3.39 -1.36
CA LYS A 69 -18.84 -4.15 -1.15
C LYS A 69 -18.20 -4.72 -2.43
N PRO A 70 -18.93 -5.36 -3.36
CA PRO A 70 -18.34 -5.81 -4.63
C PRO A 70 -17.80 -4.66 -5.49
N ILE A 71 -18.50 -3.53 -5.57
CA ILE A 71 -18.04 -2.37 -6.35
C ILE A 71 -16.77 -1.78 -5.71
N LEU A 72 -16.76 -1.65 -4.38
CA LEU A 72 -15.61 -1.19 -3.62
C LEU A 72 -14.37 -2.06 -3.92
N ASN A 73 -14.50 -3.38 -3.80
CA ASN A 73 -13.41 -4.31 -4.08
C ASN A 73 -12.88 -4.18 -5.51
N ILE A 74 -13.75 -4.02 -6.52
CA ILE A 74 -13.34 -3.85 -7.92
C ILE A 74 -12.57 -2.53 -8.09
N THR A 75 -13.09 -1.43 -7.53
CA THR A 75 -12.42 -0.11 -7.61
C THR A 75 -11.03 -0.16 -6.96
N GLU A 76 -10.91 -0.80 -5.81
CA GLU A 76 -9.62 -1.01 -5.13
C GLU A 76 -8.65 -1.83 -5.97
N LEU A 77 -9.12 -2.91 -6.58
CA LEU A 77 -8.30 -3.78 -7.44
C LEU A 77 -7.79 -3.02 -8.68
N VAL A 78 -8.64 -2.20 -9.29
CA VAL A 78 -8.27 -1.33 -10.42
C VAL A 78 -7.21 -0.31 -9.97
N MET A 79 -7.37 0.31 -8.80
CA MET A 79 -6.38 1.27 -8.29
C MET A 79 -5.03 0.61 -8.02
N ILE A 80 -5.01 -0.59 -7.43
CA ILE A 80 -3.78 -1.37 -7.24
C ILE A 80 -3.14 -1.73 -8.58
N ALA A 81 -3.94 -2.14 -9.57
CA ALA A 81 -3.44 -2.48 -10.90
C ALA A 81 -2.81 -1.28 -11.62
N ILE A 82 -3.47 -0.11 -11.57
CA ILE A 82 -2.93 1.15 -12.13
C ILE A 82 -1.63 1.52 -11.41
N PHE A 83 -1.60 1.40 -10.09
CA PHE A 83 -0.42 1.68 -9.29
C PHE A 83 0.76 0.75 -9.66
N LEU A 84 0.52 -0.55 -9.72
CA LEU A 84 1.54 -1.53 -10.10
C LEU A 84 2.05 -1.28 -11.53
N TYR A 85 1.15 -0.93 -12.46
CA TYR A 85 1.54 -0.56 -13.83
C TYR A 85 2.42 0.69 -13.86
N TRP A 86 2.12 1.71 -13.05
CA TRP A 86 2.88 2.95 -13.00
C TRP A 86 4.24 2.81 -12.31
N VAL A 87 4.32 1.96 -11.28
CA VAL A 87 5.56 1.68 -10.54
C VAL A 87 6.45 0.66 -11.27
N TRP A 88 5.87 -0.12 -12.19
CA TRP A 88 6.66 -1.06 -12.98
C TRP A 88 7.74 -0.32 -13.77
N PRO A 89 9.01 -0.74 -13.69
CA PRO A 89 10.09 -0.07 -14.38
C PRO A 89 9.90 -0.25 -15.90
N HIS A 90 9.52 0.83 -16.57
CA HIS A 90 9.48 0.93 -18.03
C HIS A 90 10.78 1.55 -18.55
#